data_AF-A0A537WE51-F1
#
_entry.id   AF-A0A537WE51-F1
#
_cell.length_a   1.000
_cell.length_b   1.000
_cell.length_c   1.000
_cell.angle_alpha   90.00
_cell.angle_beta   90.00
_cell.angle_gamma   90.00
#
_symmetry.space_group_name_H-M   'P 1'
#
loop_
_entity.id
_entity.type
_entity.pdbx_description
1 polymer ?
#
loop_
_entity_poly.entity_id
_entity_poly.type
_entity_poly.pdbx_seq_one_letter_code
_entity_poly.pdbx_strand_id
1 'polypeptide(L)' 'MEVSREIEFPVPPDEVWEALTDPEQLEEWFANDVELDLREGGAGIFRWED' A
#
# COMPACT_ATOMS: atom_id res chain seq x y z
N MET A 1 0.57 -19.75 -13.48
CA MET A 1 -0.75 -19.62 -12.83
C MET A 1 -0.93 -18.14 -12.57
N GLU A 2 -1.97 -17.53 -13.13
CA GLU A 2 -2.29 -16.13 -12.89
C GLU A 2 -3.32 -16.06 -11.76
N VAL A 3 -3.17 -15.09 -10.85
CA VAL A 3 -4.13 -14.83 -9.78
C VAL A 3 -4.66 -13.42 -9.98
N SER A 4 -5.98 -13.28 -10.11
CA SER A 4 -6.67 -11.99 -10.19
C SER A 4 -7.73 -11.89 -9.09
N ARG A 5 -7.88 -10.69 -8.52
CA ARG A 5 -8.94 -10.32 -7.56
C ARG A 5 -9.37 -8.87 -7.81
N GLU A 6 -10.63 -8.60 -7.55
CA GLU A 6 -11.25 -7.28 -7.70
C GLU A 6 -12.07 -6.98 -6.44
N ILE A 7 -12.00 -5.75 -5.96
CA ILE A 7 -12.75 -5.23 -4.81
C ILE A 7 -13.19 -3.81 -5.16
N GLU A 8 -14.48 -3.50 -4.97
CA GLU A 8 -15.02 -2.15 -5.15
C GLU A 8 -15.16 -1.45 -3.79
N PHE A 9 -14.62 -0.23 -3.69
CA PHE A 9 -14.73 0.59 -2.48
C PHE A 9 -15.67 1.78 -2.71
N PRO A 10 -16.60 2.08 -1.78
CA PRO A 10 -17.53 3.20 -1.90
C PRO A 10 -16.90 4.53 -1.47
N VAL A 11 -15.63 4.76 -1.80
CA VAL A 11 -14.86 5.97 -1.48
C VAL A 11 -14.19 6.52 -2.74
N PRO A 12 -13.80 7.81 -2.76
CA PRO A 12 -13.10 8.40 -3.89
C PRO A 12 -11.76 7.68 -4.17
N PRO A 13 -11.31 7.62 -5.44
CA PRO A 13 -10.02 7.03 -5.80
C PRO A 13 -8.82 7.63 -5.07
N ASP A 14 -8.86 8.93 -4.76
CA ASP A 14 -7.77 9.60 -4.05
C ASP A 14 -7.57 9.06 -2.63
N GLU A 15 -8.65 8.68 -1.94
CA GLU A 15 -8.59 8.08 -0.59
C GLU A 15 -7.98 6.68 -0.65
N VAL A 16 -8.36 5.88 -1.66
CA VAL A 16 -7.74 4.57 -1.90
C VAL A 16 -6.27 4.73 -2.26
N TRP A 17 -5.93 5.73 -3.06
CA TRP A 17 -4.56 5.99 -3.45
C TRP A 17 -3.68 6.37 -2.25
N GLU A 18 -4.20 7.20 -1.35
CA GLU A 18 -3.51 7.55 -0.10
C GLU A 18 -3.26 6.30 0.76
N ALA A 19 -4.26 5.43 0.94
CA ALA A 19 -4.11 4.17 1.66
C ALA A 19 -3.08 3.19 1.04
N LEU A 20 -2.74 3.37 -0.25
CA LEU A 20 -1.75 2.58 -0.99
C LEU A 20 -0.37 3.27 -1.10
N THR A 21 -0.26 4.54 -0.76
CA THR A 21 0.97 5.33 -0.97
C THR A 21 1.47 6.05 0.29
N ASP A 22 0.64 6.19 1.32
CA ASP A 22 1.05 6.70 2.61
C ASP A 22 1.66 5.57 3.46
N PRO A 23 2.95 5.68 3.88
CA PRO A 23 3.59 4.69 4.75
C PRO A 23 2.84 4.45 6.06
N GLU A 24 2.35 5.52 6.72
CA GLU A 24 1.66 5.40 8.01
C GLU A 24 0.36 4.61 7.83
N GLN A 25 -0.40 4.85 6.75
CA GLN A 25 -1.61 4.08 6.48
C GLN A 25 -1.30 2.63 6.10
N LEU A 26 -0.25 2.37 5.33
CA LEU A 26 0.16 1.00 4.98
C LEU A 26 0.61 0.19 6.20
N GLU A 27 1.22 0.84 7.20
CA GLU A 27 1.55 0.23 8.49
C GLU A 27 0.30 -0.16 9.29
N GLU A 28 -0.86 0.47 9.06
CA GLU A 28 -2.10 0.14 9.75
C GLU A 28 -2.76 -1.14 9.21
N TRP A 29 -2.61 -1.48 7.93
CA TRP A 29 -3.39 -2.58 7.32
C TRP A 29 -2.59 -3.62 6.53
N PHE A 30 -1.35 -3.33 6.10
CA PHE A 30 -0.60 -4.18 5.18
C PHE A 30 0.69 -4.79 5.77
N ALA A 31 1.53 -3.97 6.39
CA ALA A 31 2.83 -4.38 6.95
C ALA A 31 3.04 -3.76 8.34
N ASN A 32 4.07 -4.18 9.08
CA ASN A 32 4.37 -3.61 10.40
C ASN A 32 5.24 -2.35 10.33
N ASP A 33 6.08 -2.24 9.31
CA ASP A 33 6.99 -1.11 9.08
C ASP A 33 7.16 -0.90 7.56
N VAL A 34 7.06 0.36 7.13
CA VAL A 34 7.01 0.75 5.72
C VAL A 34 7.91 1.95 5.44
N GLU A 35 8.85 1.78 4.51
CA GLU A 35 9.67 2.88 3.98
C GLU A 35 9.42 3.03 2.47
N LEU A 36 8.98 4.20 2.03
CA LEU A 36 8.68 4.49 0.62
C LEU A 36 9.41 5.73 0.10
N ASP A 37 10.01 5.59 -1.08
CA ASP A 37 10.47 6.70 -1.93
C ASP A 37 9.46 6.87 -3.08
N LEU A 38 8.43 7.69 -2.87
CA LEU A 38 7.27 7.86 -3.76
C LEU A 38 7.59 8.68 -5.02
N ARG A 39 8.29 8.04 -5.94
CA ARG A 39 8.56 8.52 -7.29
C ARG A 39 8.76 7.34 -8.22
N GLU A 40 8.66 7.59 -9.51
CA GLU A 40 8.93 6.56 -10.52
C GLU A 40 10.34 5.97 -10.33
N GLY A 41 10.41 4.64 -10.20
CA GLY A 41 11.65 3.91 -9.94
C GLY A 41 12.22 4.05 -8.52
N GLY A 42 11.49 4.68 -7.59
CA GLY A 42 11.85 4.71 -6.17
C GLY A 42 11.71 3.35 -5.48
N ALA A 43 12.38 3.20 -4.34
CA ALA A 43 12.35 1.97 -3.56
C ALA A 43 11.13 1.93 -2.61
N GLY A 44 10.59 0.74 -2.38
CA GLY A 44 9.64 0.46 -1.31
C GLY A 44 10.10 -0.74 -0.49
N ILE A 45 10.19 -0.57 0.82
CA ILE A 45 10.60 -1.62 1.76
C ILE A 45 9.45 -1.86 2.73
N PHE A 46 9.03 -3.12 2.83
CA PHE A 46 7.96 -3.56 3.72
C PHE A 46 8.52 -4.65 4.63
N ARG A 47 8.24 -4.54 5.93
CA ARG A 47 8.71 -5.49 6.93
C ARG A 47 7.55 -6.02 7.76
N TRP A 48 7.61 -7.31 8.07
CA TRP A 48 6.65 -7.99 8.94
C TRP A 48 7.38 -8.53 10.15
N GLU A 49 6.75 -8.42 11.31
CA GLU A 49 7.19 -9.11 12.51
C GLU A 49 6.89 -10.61 12.39
N ASP A 50 7.67 -11.45 13.08
CA ASP A 50 7.48 -12.92 13.14
C ASP A 50 6.15 -13.33 13.82
#